data_AF-A0A0F5FJ78-F1
#
_entry.id   AF-A0A0F5FJ78-F1
#
_cell.length_a   1.000
_cell.length_b   1.000
_cell.length_c   1.000
_cell.angle_alpha   90.00
_cell.angle_beta   90.00
_cell.angle_gamma   90.00
#
_symmetry.space_group_name_H-M   'P 1'
#
loop_
_entity.id
_entity.type
_entity.pdbx_description
1 polymer ?
#
loop_
_entity_poly.entity_id
_entity_poly.type
_entity_poly.pdbx_seq_one_letter_code
_entity_poly.pdbx_strand_id
1 'polypeptide(L)'
;MTEPRQALGHLRIVLSDSAYIGPGRADLLEGIAKTGSISAAGKAMGMSYKRAWGLVQALNDGFGAPLVETNRGGVGQGGAVLTPLGQKVLAHYRDMQRKTERAVADDVAALRALLSDIS
;
A
#
# COMPACT_ATOMS: atom_id res chain seq x y z
N MET A 1 -20.65 17.92 1.59
CA MET A 1 -19.18 17.95 1.37
C MET A 1 -18.59 16.77 2.11
N THR A 2 -18.09 15.76 1.40
CA THR A 2 -17.43 14.61 2.03
C THR A 2 -16.00 15.01 2.34
N GLU A 3 -15.65 15.09 3.62
CA GLU A 3 -14.26 15.27 4.09
C GLU A 3 -13.34 14.32 3.29
N PRO A 4 -12.23 14.81 2.72
CA PRO A 4 -11.27 13.93 2.07
C PRO A 4 -10.74 12.94 3.10
N ARG A 5 -10.90 11.65 2.78
CA ARG A 5 -10.79 10.52 3.71
C ARG A 5 -9.42 10.40 4.39
N GLN A 6 -8.37 11.03 3.84
CA GLN A 6 -7.03 11.14 4.44
C GLN A 6 -6.35 12.45 4.02
N ALA A 7 -5.67 13.10 4.96
CA ALA A 7 -4.87 14.30 4.68
C ALA A 7 -3.60 14.01 3.87
N LEU A 8 -3.07 12.78 3.96
CA LEU A 8 -1.90 12.34 3.22
C LEU A 8 -2.31 11.50 2.02
N GLY A 9 -2.47 12.14 0.85
CA GLY A 9 -2.73 11.43 -0.40
C GLY A 9 -1.56 10.58 -0.89
N HIS A 10 -0.31 10.92 -0.53
CA HIS A 10 0.88 10.26 -1.08
C HIS A 10 2.10 10.31 -0.14
N LEU A 11 2.23 9.33 0.76
CA LEU A 11 3.45 9.10 1.54
C LEU A 11 4.29 7.97 0.92
N ARG A 12 5.50 8.28 0.44
CA ARG A 12 6.45 7.28 -0.08
C ARG A 12 7.72 7.30 0.78
N ILE A 13 8.14 6.11 1.22
CA ILE A 13 9.38 5.89 1.96
C ILE A 13 10.35 5.15 1.05
N VAL A 14 11.47 5.78 0.73
CA VAL A 14 12.56 5.21 -0.07
C VAL A 14 13.64 4.72 0.89
N LEU A 15 13.98 3.44 0.80
CA LEU A 15 14.99 2.78 1.63
C LEU A 15 16.27 2.51 0.82
N SER A 16 16.14 2.30 -0.49
CA SER A 16 17.22 2.20 -1.47
C SER A 16 16.67 2.46 -2.88
N ASP A 17 17.52 2.38 -3.90
CA ASP A 17 17.14 2.52 -5.31
C ASP A 17 16.06 1.52 -5.75
N SER A 18 16.04 0.32 -5.17
CA SER A 18 15.09 -0.75 -5.49
C SER A 18 14.04 -0.97 -4.39
N ALA A 19 14.31 -0.53 -3.16
CA ALA A 19 13.44 -0.73 -2.01
C ALA A 19 12.68 0.55 -1.65
N TYR A 20 11.39 0.57 -1.93
CA TYR A 20 10.50 1.61 -1.42
C TYR A 20 9.11 1.06 -1.13
N ILE A 21 8.39 1.76 -0.24
CA ILE A 21 6.99 1.52 0.03
C ILE A 21 6.20 2.82 -0.05
N GLY A 22 5.01 2.75 -0.63
CA GLY A 22 4.09 3.87 -0.79
C GLY A 22 2.65 3.36 -0.86
N PRO A 23 1.66 4.23 -1.08
CA PRO A 23 0.24 3.90 -0.86
C PRO A 23 -0.17 2.69 -1.69
N GLY A 24 0.09 2.70 -3.00
CA GLY A 24 -0.28 1.57 -3.87
C GLY A 24 0.43 0.25 -3.55
N ARG A 25 1.66 0.27 -3.02
CA ARG A 25 2.36 -0.96 -2.60
C ARG A 25 1.76 -1.50 -1.30
N ALA A 26 1.48 -0.61 -0.34
CA ALA A 26 0.85 -0.98 0.92
C ALA A 26 -0.59 -1.47 0.74
N ASP A 27 -1.38 -0.78 -0.08
CA ASP A 27 -2.76 -1.16 -0.42
C ASP A 27 -2.80 -2.54 -1.09
N LEU A 28 -1.83 -2.85 -1.95
CA LEU A 28 -1.71 -4.17 -2.57
C LEU A 28 -1.39 -5.27 -1.53
N LEU A 29 -0.42 -5.02 -0.64
CA LEU A 29 -0.10 -5.97 0.45
C LEU A 29 -1.32 -6.21 1.34
N GLU A 30 -2.04 -5.15 1.71
CA GLU A 30 -3.25 -5.24 2.52
C GLU A 30 -4.38 -5.98 1.78
N GLY A 31 -4.56 -5.71 0.49
CA GLY A 31 -5.52 -6.42 -0.35
C GLY A 31 -5.21 -7.93 -0.43
N ILE A 32 -3.94 -8.29 -0.58
CA ILE A 32 -3.50 -9.70 -0.58
C ILE A 32 -3.76 -10.34 0.79
N ALA A 33 -3.43 -9.65 1.88
CA ALA A 33 -3.71 -10.14 3.24
C ALA A 33 -5.21 -10.42 3.47
N LYS A 34 -6.09 -9.60 2.91
CA LYS A 34 -7.56 -9.74 3.05
C LYS A 34 -8.14 -10.82 2.14
N THR A 35 -7.61 -10.98 0.93
CA THR A 35 -8.23 -11.80 -0.12
C THR A 35 -7.52 -13.14 -0.35
N GLY A 36 -6.30 -13.31 0.14
CA GLY A 36 -5.47 -14.47 -0.17
C GLY A 36 -5.06 -14.56 -1.65
N SER A 37 -5.18 -13.48 -2.43
CA SER A 37 -4.97 -13.51 -3.88
C SER A 37 -4.44 -12.20 -4.46
N ILE A 38 -3.39 -12.29 -5.27
CA ILE A 38 -2.84 -11.15 -6.03
C ILE A 38 -3.85 -10.65 -7.08
N SER A 39 -4.59 -11.56 -7.71
CA SER A 39 -5.56 -11.18 -8.74
C SER A 39 -6.78 -10.47 -8.15
N ALA A 40 -7.28 -10.94 -7.00
CA ALA A 40 -8.39 -10.29 -6.30
C ALA A 40 -7.98 -8.91 -5.77
N ALA A 41 -6.81 -8.80 -5.16
CA ALA A 41 -6.26 -7.52 -4.70
C ALA A 41 -6.06 -6.54 -5.86
N GLY A 42 -5.44 -6.98 -6.96
CA GLY A 42 -5.26 -6.17 -8.16
C GLY A 42 -6.58 -5.68 -8.76
N LYS A 43 -7.57 -6.57 -8.88
CA LYS A 43 -8.91 -6.23 -9.37
C LYS A 43 -9.60 -5.19 -8.48
N ALA A 44 -9.51 -5.33 -7.16
CA ALA A 44 -10.08 -4.37 -6.21
C ALA A 44 -9.45 -2.97 -6.33
N MET A 45 -8.19 -2.91 -6.76
CA MET A 45 -7.46 -1.66 -7.01
C MET A 45 -7.59 -1.14 -8.45
N GLY A 46 -8.46 -1.75 -9.28
CA GLY A 46 -8.63 -1.34 -10.68
C GLY A 46 -7.40 -1.57 -11.55
N MET A 47 -6.51 -2.52 -11.20
CA MET A 47 -5.32 -2.84 -11.98
C MET A 47 -5.34 -4.27 -12.55
N SER A 48 -4.61 -4.47 -13.65
CA SER A 48 -4.42 -5.80 -14.24
C SER A 48 -3.60 -6.71 -13.32
N TYR A 49 -3.81 -8.02 -13.44
CA TYR A 49 -2.99 -9.02 -12.74
C TYR A 49 -1.49 -8.84 -13.02
N LYS A 50 -1.10 -8.56 -14.27
CA LYS A 50 0.31 -8.30 -14.65
C LYS A 50 0.90 -7.14 -13.85
N ARG A 51 0.14 -6.07 -13.65
CA ARG A 51 0.58 -4.91 -12.85
C ARG A 51 0.71 -5.26 -11.36
N ALA A 52 -0.28 -5.95 -10.80
CA ALA A 52 -0.24 -6.40 -9.41
C ALA A 52 0.94 -7.35 -9.15
N TRP A 53 1.16 -8.31 -10.06
CA TRP A 53 2.29 -9.23 -10.01
C TRP A 53 3.64 -8.49 -10.06
N GLY A 54 3.81 -7.54 -10.99
CA GLY A 54 5.04 -6.75 -11.09
C GLY A 54 5.34 -5.93 -9.82
N LEU A 55 4.30 -5.42 -9.14
CA LEU A 55 4.46 -4.74 -7.84
C LEU A 55 4.92 -5.71 -6.75
N VAL A 56 4.36 -6.93 -6.71
CA VAL A 56 4.80 -7.97 -5.76
C VAL A 56 6.25 -8.36 -6.00
N GLN A 57 6.65 -8.56 -7.27
CA GLN A 57 8.03 -8.87 -7.61
C GLN A 57 8.97 -7.74 -7.17
N ALA A 58 8.66 -6.50 -7.51
CA ALA A 58 9.48 -5.35 -7.11
C ALA A 58 9.55 -5.14 -5.58
N LEU A 59 8.53 -5.59 -4.83
CA LEU A 59 8.57 -5.61 -3.36
C LEU A 59 9.51 -6.70 -2.85
N ASN A 60 9.37 -7.93 -3.34
CA ASN A 60 10.23 -9.05 -2.93
C ASN A 60 11.70 -8.78 -3.27
N ASP A 61 11.98 -8.29 -4.49
CA ASP A 61 13.33 -7.99 -4.95
C ASP A 61 13.95 -6.83 -4.16
N GLY A 62 13.18 -5.76 -3.92
CA GLY A 62 13.66 -4.60 -3.17
C GLY A 62 14.04 -4.93 -1.73
N PHE A 63 13.29 -5.82 -1.07
CA PHE A 63 13.58 -6.22 0.31
C PHE A 63 14.56 -7.40 0.42
N GLY A 64 15.02 -7.98 -0.69
CA GLY A 64 15.92 -9.13 -0.72
C GLY A 64 15.33 -10.41 -0.12
N ALA A 65 14.04 -10.41 0.19
CA ALA A 65 13.30 -11.53 0.77
C ALA A 65 11.82 -11.42 0.42
N PRO A 66 11.08 -12.54 0.31
CA PRO A 66 9.66 -12.49 -0.01
C PRO A 66 8.85 -11.72 1.03
N LEU A 67 8.14 -10.68 0.60
CA LEU A 67 7.06 -10.06 1.37
C LEU A 67 5.73 -10.77 1.11
N VAL A 68 5.57 -11.34 -0.09
CA VAL A 68 4.44 -12.17 -0.48
C VAL A 68 4.95 -13.52 -0.96
N GLU A 69 4.41 -14.58 -0.39
CA GLU A 69 4.59 -15.96 -0.86
C GLU A 69 3.38 -16.38 -1.68
N THR A 70 3.63 -17.14 -2.74
CA THR A 70 2.57 -17.71 -3.58
C THR A 70 2.56 -19.22 -3.48
N ASN A 71 1.40 -19.79 -3.19
CA ASN A 71 1.22 -21.24 -3.17
C ASN A 71 0.92 -21.72 -4.59
N ARG A 72 1.85 -22.49 -5.16
CA ARG A 72 1.60 -23.24 -6.40
C ARG A 72 0.74 -24.46 -6.06
N GLY A 73 -0.58 -24.37 -6.24
CA GLY A 73 -1.48 -25.49 -5.97
C GLY A 73 -2.64 -25.59 -6.96
N GLY A 74 -2.59 -26.61 -7.82
CA GLY A 74 -3.75 -27.31 -8.43
C GLY A 74 -4.72 -26.52 -9.31
N VAL A 75 -5.59 -27.27 -10.00
CA VAL A 75 -6.65 -26.75 -10.89
C VAL A 75 -7.64 -25.93 -10.07
N GLY A 76 -7.44 -24.62 -9.97
CA GLY A 76 -8.46 -23.74 -9.40
C GLY A 76 -8.03 -22.34 -8.97
N GLN A 77 -6.98 -22.18 -8.16
CA GLN A 77 -6.57 -20.86 -7.65
C GLN A 77 -5.23 -20.95 -6.89
N GLY A 78 -4.16 -20.46 -7.51
CA GLY A 78 -2.93 -20.17 -6.76
C GLY A 78 -3.20 -19.11 -5.69
N GLY A 79 -2.87 -19.41 -4.44
CA GLY A 79 -3.03 -18.47 -3.32
C GLY A 79 -1.82 -17.56 -3.17
N ALA A 80 -2.01 -16.43 -2.50
CA ALA A 80 -0.94 -15.52 -2.11
C ALA A 80 -1.15 -15.04 -0.67
N VAL A 81 -0.09 -15.09 0.13
CA VAL A 81 -0.12 -14.70 1.55
C VAL A 81 1.05 -13.78 1.86
N LEU A 82 0.86 -12.86 2.81
CA LEU A 82 1.96 -12.06 3.32
C LEU A 82 2.84 -12.94 4.21
N THR A 83 4.15 -12.87 3.99
CA THR A 83 5.13 -13.43 4.92
C THR A 83 5.16 -12.62 6.21
N PRO A 84 5.78 -13.13 7.30
CA PRO A 84 5.99 -12.33 8.50
C PRO A 84 6.72 -11.01 8.23
N LEU A 85 7.65 -11.00 7.26
CA LEU A 85 8.33 -9.77 6.84
C LEU A 85 7.36 -8.81 6.12
N GLY A 86 6.54 -9.32 5.19
CA GLY A 86 5.53 -8.51 4.49
C GLY A 86 4.52 -7.86 5.44
N GLN A 87 4.09 -8.59 6.48
CA GLN A 87 3.21 -8.06 7.52
C GLN A 87 3.88 -6.93 8.32
N LYS A 88 5.15 -7.10 8.72
CA LYS A 88 5.92 -6.05 9.43
C LYS A 88 6.10 -4.80 8.58
N VAL A 89 6.46 -4.96 7.30
CA VAL A 89 6.64 -3.84 6.37
C VAL A 89 5.33 -3.06 6.20
N LEU A 90 4.21 -3.75 5.99
CA LEU A 90 2.89 -3.13 5.90
C LEU A 90 2.52 -2.38 7.19
N ALA A 91 2.72 -3.01 8.35
CA ALA A 91 2.44 -2.41 9.65
C ALA A 91 3.25 -1.12 9.86
N HIS A 92 4.56 -1.17 9.65
CA HIS A 92 5.42 0.02 9.78
C HIS A 92 5.01 1.14 8.83
N TYR A 93 4.64 0.82 7.58
CA TYR A 93 4.16 1.83 6.65
C TYR A 93 2.87 2.51 7.13
N ARG A 94 1.87 1.73 7.57
CA ARG A 94 0.62 2.29 8.10
C ARG A 94 0.84 3.10 9.37
N ASP A 95 1.79 2.70 10.21
CA ASP A 95 2.17 3.45 11.40
C ASP A 95 2.82 4.79 11.06
N MET A 96 3.74 4.81 10.08
CA MET A 96 4.33 6.05 9.57
C MET A 96 3.27 6.97 8.99
N GLN A 97 2.33 6.41 8.21
CA GLN A 97 1.22 7.17 7.66
C GLN A 97 0.40 7.87 8.76
N ARG A 98 -0.03 7.15 9.79
CA ARG A 98 -0.78 7.73 10.92
C ARG A 98 0.02 8.77 11.70
N LYS A 99 1.32 8.53 11.91
CA LYS A 99 2.21 9.49 12.59
C LYS A 99 2.34 10.77 11.79
N THR A 100 2.54 10.67 10.48
CA THR A 100 2.63 11.84 9.61
C THR A 100 1.30 12.58 9.54
N GLU A 101 0.16 11.88 9.43
CA GLU A 101 -1.17 12.51 9.43
C GLU A 101 -1.39 13.35 10.68
N ARG A 102 -0.98 12.82 11.85
CA ARG A 102 -1.04 13.56 13.12
C ARG A 102 -0.09 14.76 13.13
N ALA A 103 1.12 14.60 12.61
CA ALA A 103 2.14 15.66 12.65
C ALA A 103 1.79 16.87 11.78
N VAL A 104 1.03 16.67 10.69
CA VAL A 104 0.67 17.74 9.74
C VAL A 104 -0.77 18.23 9.88
N ALA A 105 -1.50 17.77 10.90
CA ALA A 105 -2.94 18.01 11.03
C ALA A 105 -3.30 19.51 11.10
N ASP A 106 -2.53 20.29 11.86
CA ASP A 106 -2.77 21.73 12.04
C ASP A 106 -2.51 22.51 10.74
N ASP A 107 -1.42 22.20 10.03
CA ASP A 107 -1.11 22.80 8.73
C ASP A 107 -2.19 22.47 7.69
N VAL A 108 -2.66 21.23 7.66
CA VAL A 108 -3.75 20.81 6.77
C VAL A 108 -5.04 21.54 7.09
N ALA A 109 -5.36 21.74 8.37
CA ALA A 109 -6.53 22.51 8.79
C ALA A 109 -6.42 23.98 8.34
N ALA A 110 -5.25 24.59 8.50
CA ALA A 110 -4.98 25.95 8.04
C ALA A 110 -5.14 26.08 6.51
N LEU A 111 -4.59 25.15 5.74
CA LEU A 111 -4.74 25.13 4.27
C LEU A 111 -6.21 24.94 3.84
N ARG A 112 -6.97 24.10 4.55
CA ARG A 112 -8.41 23.92 4.26
C ARG A 112 -9.21 25.19 4.51
N ALA A 113 -8.88 25.96 5.54
CA ALA A 113 -9.56 27.23 5.81
C ALA A 113 -9.39 28.22 4.63
N LEU A 114 -8.18 28.27 4.03
CA LEU A 114 -7.88 29.12 2.87
C LEU A 114 -8.63 28.71 1.59
N LEU A 115 -9.07 27.45 1.45
CA LEU A 115 -9.84 27.01 0.28
C LEU A 115 -11.22 27.69 0.19
N SER A 116 -11.74 28.21 1.30
CA SER A 116 -13.04 28.86 1.39
C SER A 116 -13.04 30.29 0.83
N ASP A 117 -11.87 30.94 0.74
CA ASP A 117 -11.71 32.31 0.23
C ASP A 117 -11.61 32.38 -1.31
N ILE A 118 -11.72 31.22 -2.00
CA ILE A 118 -11.55 31.10 -3.46
C ILE A 118 -12.88 30.76 -4.15
N SER A 119 -13.99 30.65 -3.41
CA SER A 119 -15.34 30.40 -3.97
C SER A 119 -16.24 31.62 -3.93
#